data_AF-A0A534IH35-F1
#
_entry.id   AF-A0A534IH35-F1
#
_cell.length_a   1.000
_cell.length_b   1.000
_cell.length_c   1.000
_cell.angle_alpha   90.00
_cell.angle_beta   90.00
_cell.angle_gamma   90.00
#
_symmetry.space_group_name_H-M   'P 1'
#
loop_
_entity.id
_entity.type
_entity.pdbx_description
1 polymer ?
#
loop_
_entity_poly.entity_id
_entity_poly.type
_entity_poly.pdbx_seq_one_letter_code
_entity_poly.pdbx_strand_id
1 'polypeptide(L)'
;MKAAVFLVSGLIGFGPSIAVLYHALRTYDYPYTAKAYFDTRRVFLALAVGMIVGTVSGAIVVGLRGGISSLLSLVLVLLLLALFEEGFKLVYLNRKGYRGRFDTTFVGLSLGIGVSAIVAAGSSYVNGPALFTPSSVVTLLGFSASLGLVHGATGAILGYGCSKGEILVAFS
;
A
#
# COMPACT_ATOMS: atom_id res chain seq x y z
N MET A 1 22.29 10.01 14.88
CA MET A 1 22.23 9.52 13.49
C MET A 1 21.08 8.53 13.24
N LYS A 2 20.90 7.46 14.04
CA LYS A 2 19.80 6.48 13.84
C LYS A 2 18.38 7.08 13.86
N ALA A 3 18.12 8.05 14.75
CA ALA A 3 16.84 8.75 14.79
C ALA A 3 16.55 9.57 13.52
N ALA A 4 17.57 10.23 12.96
CA ALA A 4 17.42 10.99 11.71
C ALA A 4 17.12 10.07 10.52
N VAL A 5 17.80 8.92 10.46
CA VAL A 5 17.52 7.88 9.45
C VAL A 5 16.06 7.43 9.55
N PHE A 6 15.60 7.07 10.75
CA PHE A 6 14.21 6.66 10.97
C PHE A 6 13.19 7.71 10.51
N LEU A 7 13.37 8.97 10.90
CA LEU A 7 12.45 10.06 10.55
C LEU A 7 12.41 10.32 9.05
N VAL A 8 13.57 10.40 8.40
CA VAL A 8 13.62 10.70 6.95
C VAL A 8 13.10 9.52 6.14
N SER A 9 13.39 8.28 6.52
CA SER A 9 12.79 7.11 5.88
C SER A 9 11.27 7.09 6.02
N GLY A 10 10.75 7.48 7.19
CA GLY A 10 9.32 7.67 7.40
C GLY A 10 8.74 8.73 6.45
N LEU A 11 9.36 9.91 6.34
CA LEU A 11 8.89 10.97 5.44
C LEU A 11 8.91 10.54 3.96
N ILE A 12 9.95 9.81 3.54
CA ILE A 12 10.06 9.30 2.17
C ILE A 12 8.99 8.23 1.89
N GLY A 13 8.68 7.37 2.86
CA GLY A 13 7.64 6.36 2.70
C GLY A 13 6.23 6.96 2.73
N PHE A 14 5.91 7.70 3.79
CA PHE A 14 4.56 8.22 4.01
C PHE A 14 4.21 9.42 3.13
N GLY A 15 5.16 10.33 2.86
CA GLY A 15 4.89 11.59 2.18
C GLY A 15 4.26 11.39 0.79
N PRO A 16 4.95 10.73 -0.15
CA PRO A 16 4.42 10.48 -1.48
C PRO A 16 3.17 9.59 -1.47
N SER A 17 3.13 8.54 -0.66
CA SER A 17 1.96 7.66 -0.53
C SER A 17 0.71 8.41 -0.05
N ILE A 18 0.82 9.26 0.97
CA ILE A 18 -0.29 10.10 1.45
C ILE A 18 -0.67 11.15 0.40
N ALA A 19 0.30 11.73 -0.31
CA ALA A 19 0.02 12.67 -1.40
C ALA A 19 -0.80 12.00 -2.51
N VAL A 20 -0.48 10.76 -2.88
CA VAL A 20 -1.26 9.96 -3.85
C VAL A 20 -2.68 9.71 -3.31
N LEU A 21 -2.82 9.29 -2.06
CA LEU A 21 -4.13 9.05 -1.44
C LEU A 21 -4.99 10.32 -1.43
N TYR A 22 -4.42 11.44 -0.99
CA TYR A 22 -5.10 12.73 -0.97
C TYR A 22 -5.54 13.13 -2.38
N HIS A 23 -4.65 13.02 -3.37
CA HIS A 23 -4.97 13.38 -4.74
C HIS A 23 -6.08 12.50 -5.32
N ALA A 24 -6.07 11.21 -5.01
CA ALA A 24 -7.06 10.25 -5.48
C ALA A 24 -8.43 10.40 -4.80
N LEU A 25 -8.47 10.83 -3.52
CA LEU A 25 -9.71 10.95 -2.76
C LEU A 25 -10.34 12.35 -2.78
N ARG A 26 -9.55 13.41 -2.94
CA ARG A 26 -10.04 14.80 -2.81
C ARG A 26 -11.23 15.10 -3.72
N THR A 27 -11.29 14.52 -4.91
CA THR A 27 -12.40 14.72 -5.86
C THR A 27 -13.70 14.03 -5.47
N TYR A 28 -13.66 13.17 -4.45
CA TYR A 28 -14.80 12.39 -3.96
C TYR A 28 -15.24 12.84 -2.55
N ASP A 29 -14.69 13.95 -2.06
CA ASP A 29 -15.00 14.55 -0.77
C ASP A 29 -15.28 16.05 -0.91
N TYR A 30 -15.78 16.67 0.16
CA TYR A 30 -16.02 18.10 0.22
C TYR A 30 -14.69 18.89 0.06
N PRO A 31 -14.65 20.01 -0.70
CA PRO A 31 -15.75 20.75 -1.31
C PRO A 31 -16.11 20.35 -2.75
N TYR A 32 -15.41 19.36 -3.33
CA TYR A 32 -15.61 18.98 -4.74
C TYR A 32 -16.95 18.26 -4.97
N THR A 33 -17.55 17.72 -3.91
CA THR A 33 -18.82 17.00 -3.95
C THR A 33 -19.77 17.51 -2.86
N ALA A 34 -21.07 17.42 -3.11
CA ALA A 34 -22.10 17.84 -2.15
C ALA A 34 -22.14 16.98 -0.87
N LYS A 35 -21.60 15.76 -0.93
CA LYS A 35 -21.45 14.83 0.18
C LYS A 35 -20.22 13.94 -0.05
N ALA A 36 -19.61 13.45 1.02
CA ALA A 36 -18.55 12.46 0.94
C ALA A 36 -19.08 11.15 0.34
N TYR A 37 -18.39 10.61 -0.66
CA TYR A 37 -18.76 9.34 -1.31
C TYR A 37 -18.23 8.11 -0.59
N PHE A 38 -17.38 8.30 0.42
CA PHE A 38 -16.76 7.24 1.21
C PHE A 38 -16.85 7.55 2.70
N ASP A 39 -16.84 6.50 3.52
CA ASP A 39 -16.70 6.64 4.96
C ASP A 39 -15.21 6.82 5.31
N THR A 40 -14.86 8.03 5.75
CA THR A 40 -13.51 8.42 6.15
C THR A 40 -12.91 7.45 7.17
N ARG A 41 -13.69 6.95 8.14
CA ARG A 41 -13.19 6.03 9.16
C ARG A 41 -12.74 4.72 8.53
N ARG A 42 -13.48 4.20 7.55
CA ARG A 42 -13.12 2.96 6.84
C ARG A 42 -11.88 3.14 6.00
N VAL A 43 -11.74 4.28 5.34
CA VAL A 43 -10.55 4.62 4.54
C VAL A 43 -9.31 4.65 5.43
N PHE A 44 -9.33 5.35 6.57
CA PHE A 44 -8.17 5.40 7.47
C PHE A 44 -7.90 4.08 8.19
N LEU A 45 -8.94 3.31 8.55
CA LEU A 45 -8.76 1.96 9.08
C LEU A 45 -8.13 1.04 8.04
N ALA A 46 -8.54 1.14 6.77
CA ALA A 46 -7.94 0.36 5.69
C ALA A 46 -6.47 0.76 5.46
N LEU A 47 -6.15 2.05 5.53
CA LEU A 47 -4.77 2.53 5.51
C LEU A 47 -3.94 1.86 6.62
N ALA A 48 -4.45 1.85 7.86
CA ALA A 48 -3.79 1.23 9.00
C ALA A 48 -3.61 -0.28 8.83
N VAL A 49 -4.63 -0.98 8.34
CA VAL A 49 -4.51 -2.42 8.01
C VAL A 49 -3.45 -2.62 6.92
N GLY A 50 -3.40 -1.77 5.91
CA GLY A 50 -2.41 -1.83 4.84
C GLY A 50 -0.99 -1.68 5.38
N MET A 51 -0.78 -0.77 6.34
CA MET A 51 0.51 -0.61 7.01
C MET A 51 0.94 -1.87 7.76
N ILE A 52 0.00 -2.54 8.44
CA ILE A 52 0.26 -3.82 9.13
C ILE A 52 0.66 -4.89 8.10
N VAL A 53 -0.08 -5.01 7.01
CA VAL A 53 0.21 -5.96 5.93
C VAL A 53 1.57 -5.69 5.31
N GLY A 54 1.89 -4.43 5.00
CA GLY A 54 3.21 -4.04 4.48
C GLY A 54 4.35 -4.36 5.46
N THR A 55 4.09 -4.28 6.77
CA THR A 55 5.06 -4.70 7.79
C THR A 55 5.28 -6.21 7.74
N VAL A 56 4.21 -7.00 7.62
CA VAL A 56 4.30 -8.46 7.46
C VAL A 56 5.03 -8.81 6.16
N SER A 57 4.73 -8.15 5.04
CA SER A 57 5.45 -8.27 3.78
C SER A 57 6.95 -8.01 3.95
N GLY A 58 7.31 -6.92 4.63
CA GLY A 58 8.69 -6.61 4.95
C GLY A 58 9.38 -7.69 5.79
N ALA A 59 8.68 -8.25 6.79
CA ALA A 59 9.20 -9.34 7.61
C ALA A 59 9.43 -10.63 6.79
N ILE A 60 8.54 -10.95 5.85
CA ILE A 60 8.71 -12.07 4.91
C ILE A 60 9.97 -11.87 4.07
N VAL A 61 10.16 -10.68 3.49
CA VAL A 61 11.36 -10.37 2.69
C VAL A 61 12.64 -10.50 3.51
N VAL A 62 12.64 -10.01 4.75
CA VAL A 62 13.79 -10.15 5.65
C VAL A 62 14.09 -11.61 5.97
N GLY A 63 13.06 -12.41 6.28
CA GLY A 63 13.21 -13.83 6.58
C GLY A 63 13.72 -14.66 5.40
N LEU A 64 13.30 -14.31 4.17
CA LEU A 64 13.70 -15.00 2.95
C LEU A 64 15.04 -14.51 2.37
N ARG A 65 15.60 -13.42 2.90
CA ARG A 65 16.80 -12.76 2.35
C ARG A 65 17.99 -13.72 2.17
N GLY A 66 18.19 -14.65 3.09
CA GLY A 66 19.27 -15.64 3.03
C GLY A 66 19.14 -16.64 1.87
N GLY A 67 17.94 -16.84 1.32
CA GLY A 67 17.68 -17.73 0.19
C GLY A 67 17.71 -17.02 -1.18
N ILE A 68 17.86 -15.70 -1.22
CA ILE A 68 17.93 -14.93 -2.47
C ILE A 68 19.36 -14.95 -3.00
N SER A 69 19.71 -16.03 -3.71
CA SER A 69 21.03 -16.25 -4.30
C SER A 69 21.08 -16.07 -5.83
N SER A 70 19.93 -15.94 -6.49
CA SER A 70 19.85 -15.85 -7.95
C SER A 70 18.72 -14.91 -8.39
N LEU A 71 18.77 -14.46 -9.65
CA LEU A 71 17.68 -13.68 -10.25
C LEU A 71 16.35 -14.45 -10.23
N LEU A 72 16.39 -15.76 -10.45
CA LEU A 72 15.19 -16.60 -10.41
C LEU A 72 14.56 -16.61 -9.01
N SER A 73 15.37 -16.80 -7.95
CA SER A 73 14.83 -16.79 -6.58
C SER A 73 14.32 -15.41 -6.16
N LEU A 74 14.95 -14.32 -6.64
CA LEU A 74 14.42 -12.97 -6.46
C LEU A 74 13.04 -12.81 -7.10
N VAL A 75 12.88 -13.20 -8.37
CA VAL A 75 11.61 -13.10 -9.09
C VAL A 75 10.52 -13.92 -8.41
N LEU A 76 10.83 -15.15 -7.98
CA LEU A 76 9.89 -16.01 -7.27
C LEU A 76 9.43 -15.37 -5.95
N VAL A 77 10.34 -14.79 -5.17
CA VAL A 77 10.00 -14.10 -3.92
C VAL A 77 9.11 -12.89 -4.19
N LEU A 78 9.40 -12.10 -5.23
CA LEU A 78 8.56 -10.94 -5.59
C LEU A 78 7.16 -11.37 -6.06
N LEU A 79 7.05 -12.45 -6.83
CA LEU A 79 5.75 -13.00 -7.25
C LEU A 79 4.95 -13.52 -6.05
N LEU A 80 5.58 -14.25 -5.13
CA LEU A 80 4.94 -14.72 -3.91
C LEU A 80 4.46 -13.55 -3.04
N LEU A 81 5.26 -12.48 -2.93
CA LEU A 81 4.90 -11.28 -2.20
C LEU A 81 3.71 -10.57 -2.84
N ALA A 82 3.73 -10.39 -4.16
CA ALA A 82 2.63 -9.78 -4.90
C ALA A 82 1.33 -10.60 -4.75
N LEU A 83 1.41 -11.94 -4.86
CA LEU A 83 0.26 -12.82 -4.65
C LEU A 83 -0.28 -12.73 -3.22
N PHE A 84 0.61 -12.66 -2.23
CA PHE A 84 0.22 -12.49 -0.82
C PHE A 84 -0.48 -11.15 -0.60
N GLU A 85 0.08 -10.04 -1.08
CA GLU A 85 -0.46 -8.70 -0.85
C GLU A 85 -1.77 -8.46 -1.60
N GLU A 86 -1.84 -8.85 -2.88
CA GLU A 86 -3.08 -8.74 -3.67
C GLU A 86 -4.14 -9.74 -3.20
N GLY A 87 -3.74 -10.96 -2.84
CA GLY A 87 -4.63 -11.96 -2.25
C GLY A 87 -5.21 -11.50 -0.91
N PHE A 88 -4.39 -10.89 -0.04
CA PHE A 88 -4.87 -10.31 1.20
C PHE A 88 -5.88 -9.20 0.94
N LYS A 89 -5.57 -8.26 0.03
CA LYS A 89 -6.48 -7.17 -0.33
C LYS A 89 -7.81 -7.71 -0.82
N LEU A 90 -7.78 -8.71 -1.69
CA LEU A 90 -8.97 -9.38 -2.19
C LEU A 90 -9.81 -9.98 -1.05
N VAL A 91 -9.21 -10.78 -0.18
CA VAL A 91 -9.92 -11.40 0.95
C VAL A 91 -10.50 -10.35 1.91
N TYR A 92 -9.72 -9.30 2.22
CA TYR A 92 -10.13 -8.23 3.10
C TYR A 92 -11.32 -7.44 2.54
N LEU A 93 -11.28 -7.07 1.25
CA LEU A 93 -12.33 -6.26 0.61
C LEU A 93 -13.57 -7.09 0.26
N ASN A 94 -13.42 -8.40 0.08
CA ASN A 94 -14.52 -9.29 -0.26
C ASN A 94 -15.33 -9.76 0.97
N ARG A 95 -15.03 -9.31 2.18
CA ARG A 95 -15.80 -9.70 3.40
C ARG A 95 -17.20 -9.08 3.44
N LYS A 96 -18.12 -9.70 4.19
CA LYS A 96 -19.55 -9.29 4.29
C LYS A 96 -19.76 -7.81 4.62
N GLY A 97 -18.83 -7.16 5.34
CA GLY A 97 -18.91 -5.73 5.68
C GLY A 97 -18.57 -4.74 4.56
N TYR A 98 -17.94 -5.21 3.47
CA TYR A 98 -17.41 -4.39 2.37
C TYR A 98 -17.94 -4.82 0.99
N ARG A 99 -18.23 -6.11 0.78
CA ARG A 99 -18.80 -6.58 -0.49
C ARG A 99 -20.10 -5.86 -0.85
N GLY A 100 -20.26 -5.52 -2.13
CA GLY A 100 -21.49 -4.90 -2.64
C GLY A 100 -21.64 -3.41 -2.31
N ARG A 101 -20.66 -2.80 -1.64
CA ARG A 101 -20.69 -1.38 -1.30
C ARG A 101 -19.79 -0.57 -2.21
N PHE A 102 -20.30 0.55 -2.71
CA PHE A 102 -19.56 1.47 -3.57
C PHE A 102 -18.29 2.04 -2.90
N ASP A 103 -18.34 2.25 -1.57
CA ASP A 103 -17.20 2.80 -0.83
C ASP A 103 -15.99 1.86 -0.76
N THR A 104 -16.17 0.58 -1.10
CA THR A 104 -15.11 -0.44 -1.07
C THR A 104 -13.99 -0.18 -2.05
N THR A 105 -14.25 0.52 -3.15
CA THR A 105 -13.19 1.00 -4.07
C THR A 105 -12.22 1.94 -3.35
N PHE A 106 -12.72 2.90 -2.56
CA PHE A 106 -11.89 3.85 -1.83
C PHE A 106 -11.18 3.21 -0.63
N VAL A 107 -11.83 2.23 0.01
CA VAL A 107 -11.22 1.39 1.05
C VAL A 107 -10.05 0.59 0.46
N GLY A 108 -10.23 0.00 -0.72
CA GLY A 108 -9.19 -0.76 -1.42
C GLY A 108 -8.01 0.10 -1.84
N LEU A 109 -8.26 1.28 -2.41
CA LEU A 109 -7.25 2.29 -2.69
C LEU A 109 -6.40 2.58 -1.44
N SER A 110 -7.07 2.92 -0.33
CA SER A 110 -6.41 3.27 0.92
C SER A 110 -5.60 2.13 1.53
N LEU A 111 -6.14 0.91 1.46
CA LEU A 111 -5.45 -0.32 1.88
C LEU A 111 -4.14 -0.51 1.11
N GLY A 112 -4.18 -0.34 -0.20
CA GLY A 112 -2.98 -0.40 -1.06
C GLY A 112 -1.96 0.69 -0.73
N ILE A 113 -2.41 1.93 -0.54
CA ILE A 113 -1.53 3.03 -0.13
C ILE A 113 -0.83 2.71 1.19
N GLY A 114 -1.54 2.13 2.16
CA GLY A 114 -0.97 1.77 3.46
C GLY A 114 0.19 0.77 3.33
N VAL A 115 0.02 -0.23 2.47
CA VAL A 115 1.09 -1.20 2.14
C VAL A 115 2.28 -0.47 1.54
N SER A 116 2.05 0.34 0.49
CA SER A 116 3.12 1.06 -0.21
C SER A 116 3.94 1.97 0.72
N ALA A 117 3.27 2.66 1.66
CA ALA A 117 3.90 3.62 2.55
C ALA A 117 4.91 2.94 3.49
N ILE A 118 4.52 1.80 4.07
CA ILE A 118 5.41 1.03 4.95
C ILE A 118 6.52 0.34 4.17
N VAL A 119 6.20 -0.25 3.01
CA VAL A 119 7.23 -0.89 2.17
C VAL A 119 8.28 0.14 1.76
N ALA A 120 7.87 1.31 1.27
CA ALA A 120 8.78 2.39 0.91
C ALA A 120 9.57 2.93 2.11
N ALA A 121 8.94 3.09 3.28
CA ALA A 121 9.63 3.51 4.50
C ALA A 121 10.68 2.48 4.95
N GLY A 122 10.34 1.18 4.92
CA GLY A 122 11.24 0.09 5.27
C GLY A 122 12.43 0.00 4.31
N SER A 123 12.19 0.04 3.01
CA SER A 123 13.25 0.08 1.99
C SER A 123 14.17 1.30 2.16
N SER A 124 13.60 2.46 2.48
CA SER A 124 14.37 3.68 2.76
C SER A 124 15.20 3.56 4.05
N TYR A 125 14.69 2.88 5.08
CA TYR A 125 15.39 2.69 6.34
C TYR A 125 16.62 1.79 6.20
N VAL A 126 16.52 0.73 5.39
CA VAL A 126 17.62 -0.21 5.13
C VAL A 126 18.80 0.47 4.41
N ASN A 127 18.56 1.58 3.69
CA ASN A 127 19.63 2.37 3.07
C ASN A 127 20.54 3.09 4.08
N GLY A 128 20.09 3.27 5.34
CA GLY A 128 20.92 3.85 6.40
C GLY A 128 21.47 5.25 6.04
N PRO A 129 22.72 5.57 6.39
CA PRO A 129 23.29 6.90 6.12
C PRO A 129 23.33 7.31 4.64
N ALA A 130 23.29 6.35 3.69
CA ALA A 130 23.29 6.65 2.27
C ALA A 130 22.03 7.42 1.82
N LEU A 131 20.94 7.35 2.60
CA LEU A 131 19.70 8.06 2.27
C LEU A 131 19.86 9.59 2.25
N PHE A 132 20.88 10.16 2.89
CA PHE A 132 21.10 11.61 2.92
C PHE A 132 21.77 12.14 1.64
N THR A 133 22.11 11.25 0.71
CA THR A 133 22.65 11.63 -0.60
C THR A 133 21.51 12.12 -1.49
N PRO A 134 21.63 13.28 -2.19
CA PRO A 134 20.55 13.82 -3.01
C PRO A 134 20.00 12.83 -4.04
N SER A 135 20.86 12.04 -4.68
CA SER A 135 20.46 11.01 -5.65
C SER A 135 19.58 9.94 -5.00
N SER A 136 19.98 9.41 -3.84
CA SER A 136 19.22 8.41 -3.09
C SER A 136 17.85 8.93 -2.67
N VAL A 137 17.76 10.19 -2.19
CA VAL A 137 16.47 10.81 -1.82
C VAL A 137 15.54 10.86 -3.02
N VAL A 138 16.01 11.38 -4.16
CA VAL A 138 15.18 11.52 -5.37
C VAL A 138 14.70 10.16 -5.87
N THR A 139 15.59 9.16 -5.91
CA THR A 139 15.23 7.80 -6.34
C THR A 139 14.22 7.17 -5.39
N LEU A 140 14.39 7.31 -4.08
CA LEU A 140 13.49 6.72 -3.10
C LEU A 140 12.12 7.43 -3.05
N LEU A 141 12.07 8.74 -3.29
CA LEU A 141 10.81 9.47 -3.45
C LEU A 141 10.06 9.02 -4.71
N GLY A 142 10.78 8.87 -5.84
CA GLY A 142 10.20 8.34 -7.07
C GLY A 142 9.70 6.90 -6.91
N PHE A 143 10.45 6.07 -6.20
CA PHE A 143 10.06 4.70 -5.85
C PHE A 143 8.82 4.65 -4.92
N SER A 144 8.76 5.51 -3.91
CA SER A 144 7.60 5.60 -3.01
C SER A 144 6.34 6.05 -3.76
N ALA A 145 6.47 7.07 -4.63
CA ALA A 145 5.37 7.53 -5.46
C ALA A 145 4.87 6.44 -6.43
N SER A 146 5.79 5.71 -7.08
CA SER A 146 5.42 4.64 -8.00
C SER A 146 4.74 3.48 -7.28
N LEU A 147 5.23 3.06 -6.11
CA LEU A 147 4.56 2.07 -5.28
C LEU A 147 3.18 2.54 -4.84
N GLY A 148 3.04 3.80 -4.42
CA GLY A 148 1.75 4.39 -4.06
C GLY A 148 0.74 4.32 -5.20
N LEU A 149 1.16 4.69 -6.42
CA LEU A 149 0.29 4.61 -7.60
C LEU A 149 -0.09 3.17 -7.94
N VAL A 150 0.87 2.24 -7.95
CA VAL A 150 0.62 0.83 -8.29
C VAL A 150 -0.28 0.16 -7.26
N HIS A 151 0.09 0.18 -5.98
CA HIS A 151 -0.72 -0.47 -4.94
C HIS A 151 -2.08 0.21 -4.75
N GLY A 152 -2.13 1.53 -4.89
CA GLY A 152 -3.37 2.28 -4.87
C GLY A 152 -4.29 1.86 -6.02
N ALA A 153 -3.77 1.76 -7.24
CA ALA A 153 -4.53 1.34 -8.41
C ALA A 153 -5.02 -0.12 -8.29
N THR A 154 -4.16 -1.06 -7.92
CA THR A 154 -4.57 -2.47 -7.76
C THR A 154 -5.57 -2.63 -6.62
N GLY A 155 -5.37 -1.92 -5.51
CA GLY A 155 -6.33 -1.88 -4.41
C GLY A 155 -7.69 -1.33 -4.83
N ALA A 156 -7.72 -0.26 -5.63
CA ALA A 156 -8.95 0.31 -6.16
C ALA A 156 -9.67 -0.65 -7.14
N ILE A 157 -8.94 -1.32 -8.03
CA ILE A 157 -9.48 -2.29 -8.99
C ILE A 157 -10.11 -3.48 -8.25
N LEU A 158 -9.40 -4.07 -7.29
CA LEU A 158 -9.94 -5.17 -6.47
C LEU A 158 -11.16 -4.70 -5.67
N GLY A 159 -11.10 -3.50 -5.09
CA GLY A 159 -12.22 -2.90 -4.36
C GLY A 159 -13.44 -2.67 -5.25
N TYR A 160 -13.23 -2.24 -6.50
CA TYR A 160 -14.29 -2.08 -7.50
C TYR A 160 -14.95 -3.41 -7.86
N GLY A 161 -14.18 -4.46 -8.17
CA GLY A 161 -14.74 -5.80 -8.41
C GLY A 161 -15.55 -6.32 -7.22
N CYS A 162 -15.05 -6.15 -5.99
CA CYS A 162 -15.77 -6.48 -4.76
C CYS A 162 -17.05 -5.65 -4.57
N SER A 163 -17.06 -4.38 -5.00
CA SER A 163 -18.24 -3.50 -4.92
C SER A 163 -19.36 -3.94 -5.87
N LYS A 164 -19.01 -4.54 -7.02
CA LYS A 164 -19.96 -5.05 -8.02
C LYS A 164 -20.45 -6.46 -7.73
N GLY A 165 -19.81 -7.18 -6.80
CA GLY A 165 -20.13 -8.58 -6.52
C GLY A 165 -19.65 -9.54 -7.61
N GLU A 166 -18.73 -9.09 -8.47
CA GLU A 166 -18.17 -9.89 -9.59
C GLU A 166 -17.16 -10.94 -9.11
N ILE A 167 -16.79 -10.90 -7.83
CA ILE A 167 -15.76 -11.76 -7.25
C ILE A 167 -16.39 -12.96 -6.54
N LEU A 168 -15.90 -14.16 -6.87
CA LEU A 168 -16.29 -15.41 -6.24
C LEU A 168 -16.18 -15.30 -4.70
N VAL A 169 -17.23 -15.74 -4.04
CA VAL A 169 -17.36 -15.66 -2.59
C VAL A 169 -16.50 -16.77 -1.97
N ALA A 170 -15.33 -16.43 -1.44
CA ALA A 170 -14.46 -17.42 -0.79
C ALA A 170 -15.09 -18.02 0.49
N PHE A 171 -16.03 -17.31 1.13
CA PHE A 171 -16.74 -17.75 2.34
C PHE A 171 -18.19 -17.24 2.31
N SER A 172 -19.14 -18.15 2.08
CA SER A 172 -20.60 -17.90 2.11
C SER A 172 -21.15 -18.08 3.52
#